data_AF-A0A927ML38-F1
#
_entry.id   AF-A0A927ML38-F1
#
_cell.length_a   1.000
_cell.length_b   1.000
_cell.length_c   1.000
_cell.angle_alpha   90.00
_cell.angle_beta   90.00
_cell.angle_gamma   90.00
#
_symmetry.space_group_name_H-M   'P 1'
#
loop_
_entity.id
_entity.type
_entity.pdbx_description
1 polymer ?
#
loop_
_entity_poly.entity_id
_entity_poly.type
_entity_poly.pdbx_seq_one_letter_code
_entity_poly.pdbx_strand_id
1 'polypeptide(L)'
;MVLKKRKRTDVGKIAMEKDYPKINFEQAIDLVVSDKSAEGVRPRTLKDYKNNWRYFVNWLVKNYEIETVDELTPQIFRDYINYLKHDAVRYEGHIYIKKIGGVEFKGGCRKFGRLF
;
A
#
# COMPACT_ATOMS: atom_id res chain seq x y z
N MET A 1 -54.92 -31.17 -12.05
CA MET A 1 -53.58 -31.78 -11.86
C MET A 1 -52.67 -30.74 -11.22
N VAL A 2 -52.09 -31.02 -10.05
CA VAL A 2 -51.25 -30.05 -9.29
C VAL A 2 -49.77 -30.31 -9.58
N LEU A 3 -49.05 -29.31 -10.06
CA LEU A 3 -47.62 -29.41 -10.39
C LEU A 3 -46.76 -29.48 -9.12
N LYS A 4 -45.96 -30.55 -9.00
CA LYS A 4 -45.07 -30.81 -7.87
C LYS A 4 -43.95 -29.75 -7.82
N LYS A 5 -43.94 -28.90 -6.79
CA LYS A 5 -42.89 -27.89 -6.59
C LYS A 5 -41.54 -28.59 -6.40
N ARG A 6 -40.59 -28.35 -7.32
CA ARG A 6 -39.20 -28.82 -7.21
C ARG A 6 -38.54 -28.10 -6.03
N LYS A 7 -37.96 -28.84 -5.08
CA LYS A 7 -37.12 -28.28 -4.02
C LYS A 7 -35.92 -27.63 -4.69
N ARG A 8 -35.70 -26.33 -4.45
CA ARG A 8 -34.42 -25.67 -4.76
C ARG A 8 -33.38 -26.34 -3.86
N THR A 9 -32.46 -27.10 -4.45
CA THR A 9 -31.20 -27.43 -3.79
C THR A 9 -30.52 -26.11 -3.47
N ASP A 10 -30.25 -25.87 -2.20
CA ASP A 10 -29.33 -24.85 -1.76
C ASP A 10 -28.02 -25.10 -2.51
N VAL A 11 -27.64 -24.13 -3.34
CA VAL A 11 -26.32 -24.14 -3.96
C VAL A 11 -25.38 -23.90 -2.79
N GLY A 12 -24.93 -25.00 -2.16
CA GLY A 12 -23.98 -24.98 -1.07
C GLY A 12 -22.84 -24.05 -1.45
N LYS A 13 -22.41 -23.21 -0.50
CA LYS A 13 -21.33 -22.24 -0.68
C LYS A 13 -20.16 -22.95 -1.36
N ILE A 14 -20.03 -22.78 -2.67
CA ILE A 14 -18.81 -23.09 -3.39
C ILE A 14 -17.85 -22.01 -2.90
N ALA A 15 -17.20 -22.27 -1.77
CA ALA A 15 -16.02 -21.53 -1.38
C ALA A 15 -15.00 -21.84 -2.48
N MET A 16 -14.98 -21.00 -3.51
CA MET A 16 -13.89 -20.99 -4.47
C MET A 16 -12.65 -20.59 -3.71
N GLU A 17 -11.93 -21.59 -3.18
CA GLU A 17 -10.60 -21.43 -2.66
C GLU A 17 -9.70 -21.15 -3.87
N LYS A 18 -9.67 -19.89 -4.29
CA LYS A 18 -8.78 -19.42 -5.34
C LYS A 18 -7.38 -19.42 -4.75
N ASP A 19 -6.59 -20.40 -5.14
CA ASP A 19 -5.15 -20.43 -4.87
C ASP A 19 -4.48 -19.32 -5.68
N TYR A 20 -4.12 -18.24 -5.00
CA TYR A 20 -3.38 -17.13 -5.62
C TYR A 20 -1.88 -17.37 -5.44
N PRO A 21 -1.06 -17.05 -6.45
CA PRO A 21 0.37 -17.14 -6.31
C PRO A 21 0.85 -16.18 -5.21
N LYS A 22 1.66 -16.69 -4.28
CA LYS A 22 2.30 -15.89 -3.25
C LYS A 22 3.40 -15.05 -3.87
N ILE A 23 3.20 -13.74 -3.91
CA ILE A 23 4.13 -12.79 -4.52
C ILE A 23 4.81 -11.97 -3.44
N ASN A 24 6.12 -11.78 -3.57
CA ASN A 24 6.91 -10.91 -2.67
C ASN A 24 6.67 -9.43 -3.00
N PHE A 25 6.89 -8.54 -2.04
CA PHE A 25 6.66 -7.09 -2.22
C PHE A 25 7.47 -6.46 -3.36
N GLU A 26 8.68 -6.95 -3.64
CA GLU A 26 9.53 -6.47 -4.73
C GLU A 26 8.98 -6.89 -6.10
N GLN A 27 8.56 -8.16 -6.23
CA GLN A 27 7.95 -8.66 -7.45
C GLN A 27 6.63 -7.95 -7.76
N ALA A 28 5.82 -7.68 -6.73
CA ALA A 28 4.56 -6.99 -6.89
C ALA A 28 4.71 -5.55 -7.41
N ILE A 29 5.68 -4.79 -6.90
CA ILE A 29 5.90 -3.42 -7.38
C ILE A 29 6.47 -3.40 -8.80
N ASP A 30 7.32 -4.35 -9.14
CA ASP A 30 7.86 -4.43 -10.50
C ASP A 30 6.79 -4.80 -11.52
N LEU A 31 5.86 -5.70 -11.17
CA LEU A 31 4.68 -5.99 -11.99
C LEU A 31 3.88 -4.71 -12.26
N VAL A 32 3.48 -3.98 -11.20
CA VAL A 32 2.69 -2.75 -11.33
C VAL A 32 3.42 -1.67 -12.11
N VAL A 33 4.74 -1.51 -11.90
CA VAL A 33 5.52 -0.52 -12.63
C VAL A 33 5.65 -0.89 -14.11
N SER A 34 5.83 -2.17 -14.43
CA SER A 34 5.88 -2.64 -15.81
C SER A 34 4.57 -2.37 -16.54
N ASP A 35 3.44 -2.68 -15.92
CA ASP A 35 2.11 -2.40 -16.47
C ASP A 35 1.89 -0.90 -16.68
N LYS A 36 2.21 -0.07 -15.68
CA LYS A 36 2.08 1.40 -15.79
C LYS A 36 3.04 2.01 -16.80
N SER A 37 4.20 1.41 -17.01
CA SER A 37 5.11 1.84 -18.07
C SER A 37 4.57 1.51 -19.47
N ALA A 38 3.92 0.35 -19.63
CA ALA A 38 3.27 -0.05 -20.87
C ALA A 38 2.05 0.84 -21.19
N GLU A 39 1.31 1.28 -20.16
CA GLU A 39 0.24 2.28 -20.30
C GLU A 39 0.75 3.67 -20.73
N GLY A 40 2.07 3.93 -20.71
CA GLY A 40 2.66 5.21 -21.11
C GLY A 40 2.74 6.26 -20.01
N VAL A 41 2.75 5.86 -18.74
CA VAL A 41 2.91 6.80 -17.61
C VAL A 41 4.30 7.46 -17.65
N ARG A 42 4.37 8.75 -17.32
CA ARG A 42 5.62 9.52 -17.28
C ARG A 42 6.65 8.87 -16.35
N PRO A 43 7.94 8.77 -16.73
CA PRO A 43 8.97 8.10 -15.93
C PRO A 43 9.17 8.71 -14.53
N ARG A 44 8.89 10.00 -14.38
CA ARG A 44 8.90 10.66 -13.06
C ARG A 44 7.87 10.04 -12.12
N THR A 45 6.64 9.85 -12.60
CA THR A 45 5.55 9.29 -11.81
C THR A 45 5.84 7.84 -11.42
N LEU A 46 6.44 7.06 -12.33
CA LEU A 46 6.89 5.69 -12.02
C LEU A 46 7.94 5.68 -10.89
N LYS A 47 8.89 6.63 -10.90
CA LYS A 47 9.86 6.79 -9.82
C LYS A 47 9.19 7.14 -8.50
N ASP A 48 8.18 8.01 -8.53
CA ASP A 48 7.43 8.40 -7.34
C ASP A 48 6.63 7.21 -6.77
N TYR A 49 6.05 6.35 -7.61
CA TYR A 49 5.42 5.10 -7.18
C TYR A 49 6.38 4.15 -6.47
N LYS A 50 7.58 3.92 -7.04
CA LYS A 50 8.61 3.10 -6.39
C LYS A 50 9.03 3.68 -5.04
N ASN A 51 9.17 5.00 -4.94
CA ASN A 51 9.55 5.65 -3.69
C ASN A 51 8.46 5.51 -2.61
N ASN A 52 7.19 5.77 -2.96
CA ASN A 52 6.07 5.64 -2.04
C ASN A 52 5.94 4.20 -1.54
N TRP A 53 6.06 3.23 -2.43
CA TRP A 53 6.06 1.81 -2.07
C TRP A 53 7.19 1.45 -1.12
N ARG A 54 8.41 1.93 -1.39
CA ARG A 54 9.56 1.71 -0.51
C ARG A 54 9.32 2.26 0.91
N TYR A 55 8.69 3.43 1.06
CA TYR A 55 8.36 3.96 2.38
C TYR A 55 7.36 3.07 3.12
N PHE A 56 6.37 2.54 2.41
CA PHE A 56 5.41 1.60 2.98
C PHE A 56 6.09 0.30 3.40
N VAL A 57 6.87 -0.34 2.54
CA VAL A 57 7.58 -1.60 2.86
C VAL A 57 8.56 -1.41 4.02
N ASN A 58 9.31 -0.30 4.05
CA ASN A 58 10.21 -0.01 5.16
C ASN A 58 9.46 0.19 6.48
N TRP A 59 8.26 0.75 6.45
CA TRP A 59 7.40 0.85 7.64
C TRP A 59 6.85 -0.52 8.02
N LEU A 60 6.44 -1.33 7.03
CA LEU A 60 5.89 -2.66 7.23
C LEU A 60 6.90 -3.57 7.94
N VAL A 61 8.12 -3.67 7.42
CA VAL A 61 9.22 -4.51 7.99
C VAL A 61 9.58 -4.10 9.42
N LYS A 62 9.36 -2.84 9.81
CA LYS A 62 9.62 -2.38 11.18
C LYS A 62 8.54 -2.75 12.18
N ASN A 63 7.29 -2.91 11.73
CA ASN A 63 6.14 -3.08 12.61
C ASN A 63 5.55 -4.50 12.56
N TYR A 64 5.74 -5.21 11.45
CA TYR A 64 5.19 -6.52 11.19
C TYR A 64 6.24 -7.43 10.52
N GLU A 65 6.22 -8.71 10.88
CA GLU A 65 7.02 -9.76 10.22
C GLU A 65 6.20 -10.37 9.08
N ILE A 66 6.05 -9.62 7.99
CA ILE A 66 5.27 -10.01 6.81
C ILE A 66 6.20 -10.00 5.59
N GLU A 67 6.13 -11.03 4.76
CA GLU A 67 6.99 -11.17 3.57
C GLU A 67 6.20 -11.16 2.26
N THR A 68 4.91 -11.51 2.30
CA THR A 68 4.07 -11.71 1.12
C THR A 68 2.92 -10.71 1.03
N VAL A 69 2.45 -10.46 -0.19
CA VAL A 69 1.36 -9.51 -0.45
C VAL A 69 0.00 -10.02 0.04
N ASP A 70 -0.22 -11.34 0.08
CA ASP A 70 -1.50 -11.94 0.47
C ASP A 70 -1.81 -11.76 1.96
N GLU A 71 -0.79 -11.56 2.77
CA GLU A 71 -0.89 -11.31 4.21
C GLU A 71 -1.31 -9.86 4.52
N LEU A 72 -1.36 -8.98 3.50
CA LEU A 72 -1.82 -7.60 3.67
C LEU A 72 -3.33 -7.53 3.91
N THR A 73 -3.69 -7.21 5.15
CA THR A 73 -5.07 -6.96 5.53
C THR A 73 -5.43 -5.47 5.41
N PRO A 74 -6.72 -5.13 5.23
CA PRO A 74 -7.21 -3.75 5.32
C PRO A 74 -6.80 -3.03 6.61
N GLN A 75 -6.57 -3.77 7.69
CA GLN A 75 -6.16 -3.22 8.97
C GLN A 75 -4.75 -2.62 8.90
N ILE A 76 -3.80 -3.34 8.29
CA ILE A 76 -2.42 -2.87 8.10
C ILE A 76 -2.39 -1.53 7.35
N PHE A 77 -3.24 -1.38 6.33
CA PHE A 77 -3.34 -0.11 5.59
C PHE A 77 -3.89 1.02 6.46
N ARG A 78 -4.86 0.76 7.35
CA ARG A 78 -5.36 1.78 8.29
C ARG A 78 -4.28 2.18 9.27
N ASP A 79 -3.54 1.20 9.79
CA ASP A 79 -2.44 1.44 10.72
C ASP A 79 -1.34 2.26 10.05
N TYR A 80 -1.04 2.00 8.77
CA TYR A 80 -0.11 2.81 7.98
C TYR A 80 -0.59 4.25 7.80
N ILE A 81 -1.87 4.45 7.47
CA ILE A 81 -2.45 5.80 7.32
C ILE A 81 -2.41 6.55 8.66
N ASN A 82 -2.70 5.87 9.77
CA ASN A 82 -2.64 6.45 11.11
C ASN A 82 -1.20 6.82 11.49
N TYR A 83 -0.24 5.94 11.20
CA TYR A 83 1.18 6.24 11.35
C TYR A 83 1.57 7.50 10.58
N LEU A 84 1.18 7.62 9.31
CA LEU A 84 1.47 8.80 8.49
C LEU A 84 0.85 10.10 9.06
N LYS A 85 -0.27 10.02 9.77
CA LYS A 85 -0.95 11.18 10.36
C LYS A 85 -0.36 11.62 11.69
N HIS A 86 0.03 10.67 12.54
CA HIS A 86 0.33 10.93 13.95
C HIS A 86 1.80 10.76 14.30
N ASP A 87 2.46 9.74 13.75
CA ASP A 87 3.75 9.25 14.25
C ASP A 87 4.89 9.42 13.24
N ALA A 88 4.56 9.61 11.96
CA ALA A 88 5.55 9.77 10.91
C ALA A 88 6.33 11.07 11.11
N VAL A 89 7.57 10.92 11.59
CA VAL A 89 8.52 12.03 11.69
C VAL A 89 8.84 12.49 10.27
N ARG A 90 8.45 13.72 9.94
CA ARG A 90 8.84 14.35 8.67
C ARG A 90 10.36 14.34 8.58
N TYR A 91 10.88 13.73 7.52
CA TYR A 91 12.31 13.68 7.20
C TYR A 91 13.19 12.96 8.25
N GLU A 92 12.71 11.83 8.76
CA GLU A 92 13.52 10.97 9.63
C GLU A 92 14.86 10.58 8.96
N GLY A 93 15.99 10.94 9.58
CA GLY A 93 17.34 10.65 9.06
C GLY A 93 17.96 11.73 8.16
N HIS A 94 17.33 12.88 7.94
CA HIS A 94 17.97 14.00 7.23
C HIS A 94 18.97 14.74 8.13
N ILE A 95 20.22 14.83 7.66
CA ILE A 95 21.35 15.55 8.31
C ILE A 95 21.06 17.02 8.71
N TYR A 96 20.06 17.66 8.11
CA TYR A 96 19.75 19.09 8.33
C TYR A 96 18.53 19.36 9.21
N ILE A 97 17.85 18.34 9.76
CA ILE A 97 16.62 18.53 10.54
C ILE A 97 16.84 18.06 11.97
N LYS A 98 17.13 19.01 12.86
CA LYS A 98 17.13 18.76 14.31
C LYS A 98 15.68 18.54 14.76
N LYS A 99 15.44 17.53 15.60
CA LYS A 99 14.17 17.40 16.36
C LYS A 99 14.07 18.59 17.32
N ILE A 100 13.48 19.68 16.85
CA ILE A 100 13.10 20.80 17.72
C ILE A 100 11.63 20.58 18.03
N GLY A 101 11.36 20.32 19.31
CA GLY A 101 9.99 20.24 19.82
C GLY A 101 9.20 21.48 19.42
N GLY A 102 8.04 21.25 18.81
CA GLY A 102 6.95 22.20 18.69
C GLY A 102 7.29 23.60 18.20
N VAL A 103 7.79 23.79 16.98
CA VAL A 103 7.67 25.09 16.28
C VAL A 103 7.52 24.89 14.78
N GLU A 104 6.47 25.51 14.21
CA GLU A 104 6.28 25.72 12.77
C GLU A 104 7.49 26.44 12.16
N PHE A 105 8.18 25.81 11.21
CA PHE A 105 9.18 26.50 10.40
C PHE A 105 8.60 26.79 9.00
N LYS A 106 8.18 28.05 8.80
CA LYS A 106 8.11 28.65 7.47
C LYS A 106 9.55 28.91 6.99
N GLY A 107 10.04 28.08 6.07
CA GLY A 107 11.36 28.26 5.47
C GLY A 107 11.46 27.46 4.18
N GLY A 108 11.56 28.17 3.05
CA GLY A 108 11.47 27.60 1.71
C GLY A 108 12.59 26.61 1.38
N CYS A 109 12.19 25.36 1.16
CA CYS A 109 12.81 24.49 0.16
C CYS A 109 11.71 24.03 -0.81
N ARG A 110 11.42 24.87 -1.81
CA ARG A 110 10.51 24.53 -2.90
C ARG A 110 11.15 23.45 -3.76
N LYS A 111 10.89 22.15 -3.53
CA LYS A 111 10.70 21.10 -4.56
C LYS A 111 10.27 19.79 -3.90
N PHE A 112 9.04 19.69 -3.40
CA PHE A 112 8.22 18.45 -3.29
C PHE A 112 6.98 18.82 -2.47
N GLY A 113 6.09 19.57 -3.10
CA GLY A 113 4.92 20.15 -2.46
C GLY A 113 3.79 20.28 -3.47
N ARG A 114 3.27 19.14 -3.92
CA ARG A 114 1.93 18.98 -4.48
C ARG A 114 1.68 17.48 -4.67
N LEU A 115 1.04 16.87 -3.69
CA LEU A 115 0.28 15.61 -3.77
C LEU A 115 -0.34 15.38 -2.38
N PHE A 116 -1.26 16.28 -2.04
CA PHE A 116 -2.51 16.00 -1.34
C PHE A 116 -3.55 16.91 -2.00
#